data_AF-A0A1C5USU5-F1
#
_entry.id   AF-A0A1C5USU5-F1
#
_cell.length_a   1.000
_cell.length_b   1.000
_cell.length_c   1.000
_cell.angle_alpha   90.00
_cell.angle_beta   90.00
_cell.angle_gamma   90.00
#
_symmetry.space_group_name_H-M   'P 1'
#
loop_
_entity.id
_entity.type
_entity.pdbx_description
1 polymer ?
#
loop_
_entity_poly.entity_id
_entity_poly.type
_entity_poly.pdbx_seq_one_letter_code
_entity_poly.pdbx_strand_id
1 'polypeptide(L)' 'MSQRVELTPSQRRRCNRLIKKMCANYDDGNCLPLDEGDGCVCVQMI' A
#
# COMPACT_ATOMS: atom_id res chain seq x y z
N MET A 1 15.13 17.29 -10.80
CA MET A 1 13.79 17.02 -10.25
C MET A 1 13.10 16.05 -11.20
N SER A 2 12.95 14.77 -10.82
CA SER A 2 12.35 13.76 -11.70
C SER A 2 10.87 14.11 -11.97
N GLN A 3 10.41 13.99 -13.23
CA GLN A 3 8.98 14.12 -13.51
C GLN A 3 8.22 13.03 -12.74
N ARG A 4 7.28 13.42 -11.89
CA ARG A 4 6.48 12.51 -11.09
C ARG A 4 5.39 11.91 -11.99
N VAL A 5 5.43 10.59 -12.16
CA VAL A 5 4.40 9.86 -12.91
C VAL A 5 3.25 9.55 -11.97
N GLU A 6 2.08 10.12 -12.23
CA GLU A 6 0.85 9.84 -11.48
C GLU A 6 0.10 8.66 -12.09
N LEU A 7 -0.36 7.74 -11.23
CA LEU A 7 -1.17 6.61 -11.66
C LEU A 7 -2.59 7.08 -11.97
N THR A 8 -3.11 6.64 -13.12
CA THR A 8 -4.54 6.75 -13.39
C THR A 8 -5.36 5.94 -12.36
N PRO A 9 -6.65 6.26 -12.16
CA PRO A 9 -7.49 5.53 -11.20
C PRO A 9 -7.57 4.02 -11.47
N SER A 10 -7.53 3.59 -12.74
CA SER A 10 -7.55 2.17 -13.11
C SER A 10 -6.24 1.46 -12.76
N GLN A 11 -5.10 2.12 -12.96
CA GLN A 11 -3.78 1.63 -12.57
C GLN A 11 -3.69 1.49 -11.04
N ARG A 12 -4.11 2.52 -10.29
CA ARG A 12 -4.13 2.48 -8.81
C ARG A 12 -4.98 1.33 -8.29
N ARG A 13 -6.18 1.11 -8.85
CA ARG A 13 -7.02 -0.05 -8.49
C ARG A 13 -6.33 -1.40 -8.74
N ARG A 14 -5.57 -1.53 -9.83
CA ARG A 14 -4.82 -2.76 -10.15
C ARG A 14 -3.66 -2.96 -9.17
N CYS A 15 -2.90 -1.91 -8.88
CA CYS A 15 -1.83 -1.93 -7.88
C CYS A 15 -2.38 -2.35 -6.50
N ASN A 16 -3.48 -1.73 -6.04
CA ASN A 16 -4.08 -2.05 -4.75
C ASN A 16 -4.51 -3.52 -4.65
N ARG A 17 -5.07 -4.11 -5.72
CA ARG A 17 -5.38 -5.56 -5.71
C ARG A 17 -4.14 -6.43 -5.58
N LEU A 18 -3.03 -6.05 -6.21
CA LEU A 18 -1.78 -6.79 -6.09
C LEU A 18 -1.18 -6.65 -4.69
N ILE A 19 -1.17 -5.44 -4.13
CA ILE A 19 -0.68 -5.17 -2.78
C ILE A 19 -1.46 -6.00 -1.75
N LYS A 20 -2.81 -5.97 -1.82
CA LYS A 20 -3.67 -6.78 -0.95
C LYS A 20 -3.39 -8.28 -1.02
N LYS A 21 -2.92 -8.78 -2.17
CA LYS A 21 -2.63 -10.19 -2.39
C LYS A 21 -1.20 -10.58 -2.00
N MET A 22 -0.24 -9.68 -2.20
CA MET A 22 1.20 -10.02 -2.21
C MET A 22 2.00 -9.33 -1.10
N CYS A 23 1.49 -8.26 -0.50
CA CYS A 23 2.17 -7.60 0.62
C CYS A 23 2.02 -8.49 1.85
N ALA A 24 3.13 -9.07 2.30
CA ALA A 24 3.16 -9.93 3.48
C ALA A 24 2.71 -9.21 4.76
N ASN A 25 2.77 -7.88 4.77
CA ASN A 25 2.37 -7.06 5.90
C ASN A 25 0.95 -6.48 5.77
N TYR A 26 0.25 -6.64 4.64
CA TYR A 26 -1.07 -6.02 4.49
C TYR A 26 -2.11 -6.73 5.38
N ASP A 27 -2.70 -5.96 6.28
CA ASP A 27 -3.80 -6.35 7.15
C ASP A 27 -4.88 -5.25 7.16
N ASP A 28 -6.02 -5.53 6.54
CA ASP A 28 -7.20 -4.65 6.40
C ASP A 28 -6.94 -3.15 6.13
N GLY A 29 -5.92 -2.82 5.31
CA GLY A 29 -5.58 -1.44 4.97
C GLY A 29 -4.35 -0.89 5.68
N ASN A 30 -3.90 -1.58 6.72
CA ASN A 30 -2.69 -1.28 7.47
C ASN A 30 -1.57 -2.27 7.13
N CYS A 31 -0.35 -1.91 7.49
CA CYS A 31 0.70 -2.88 7.71
C CYS A 31 0.55 -3.48 9.12
N LEU A 32 0.84 -4.78 9.25
CA LEU A 32 0.99 -5.43 10.55
C LEU A 32 1.96 -4.60 11.41
N PRO A 33 1.56 -4.23 12.63
CA PRO A 33 2.46 -3.57 13.56
C PRO A 33 3.58 -4.56 13.91
N LEU A 34 4.82 -4.14 13.73
CA LEU A 34 5.99 -4.98 14.01
C LEU A 34 6.48 -4.82 15.47
N ASP A 35 5.78 -4.04 16.30
CA ASP A 35 6.07 -3.75 17.73
C ASP A 35 4.76 -3.43 18.52
N GLU A 36 4.82 -2.94 19.77
CA GLU A 36 3.69 -2.35 20.55
C GLU A 36 3.17 -1.02 19.97
N GLY A 37 3.26 -0.84 18.65
CA GLY A 37 2.81 0.34 17.94
C GLY A 37 1.40 0.16 17.36
N ASP A 38 0.72 1.27 17.14
CA ASP A 38 -0.50 1.29 16.33
C ASP A 38 -0.18 0.87 14.89
N GLY A 39 -1.10 0.14 14.26
CA GLY A 39 -0.99 -0.20 12.84
C GLY A 39 -0.85 1.06 11.98
N CYS A 40 0.04 1.05 11.01
CA CYS A 40 0.23 2.16 10.07
C CYS A 40 -0.42 1.84 8.72
N VAL A 41 -0.88 2.84 7.97
CA VAL A 41 -1.40 2.61 6.61
C VAL A 41 -0.33 1.90 5.78
N CYS A 42 -0.72 0.86 5.04
CA CYS A 42 0.21 0.12 4.23
C CYS A 42 0.94 1.07 3.25
N VAL A 43 2.26 1.24 3.43
CA VAL A 43 3.07 2.22 2.68
C VAL A 43 3.03 1.99 1.16
N GLN A 44 2.75 0.77 0.72
CA GLN A 44 2.62 0.45 -0.71
C GLN A 44 1.29 0.95 -1.30
N MET A 45 0.29 1.28 -0.47
CA MET A 45 -0.99 1.83 -0.93
C MET A 45 -1.03 3.37 -1.02
N ILE A 46 0.03 4.05 -0.56
CA ILE A 46 0.18 5.51 -0.59
C ILE A 46 0.63 5.93 -2.00
#